data_AF-A0A9D7MUU4-F1
#
_entry.id   AF-A0A9D7MUU4-F1
#
_cell.length_a   1.000
_cell.length_b   1.000
_cell.length_c   1.000
_cell.angle_alpha   90.00
_cell.angle_beta   90.00
_cell.angle_gamma   90.00
#
_symmetry.space_group_name_H-M   'P 1'
#
loop_
_entity.id
_entity.type
_entity.pdbx_description
1 polymer ?
#
loop_
_entity_poly.entity_id
_entity_poly.type
_entity_poly.pdbx_seq_one_letter_code
_entity_poly.pdbx_strand_id
1 'polypeptide(L)'
;MTDIDKTTKAVVSTLLGFLMLASISVFVKLELRSGASVEWIVFIQFLTSFILITILAARNRFTDLKTSKLKYHIVRGVTGVLAFSLFTVAISKIPLVNASLLNNSAPIFIPIVTLMWLKTKIDEKIWWGIAIGFLELCLY
;
A
#
# COMPACT_ATOMS: atom_id res chain seq x y z
N MET A 1 1.89 26.99 -17.77
CA MET A 1 3.22 26.48 -17.33
C MET A 1 3.18 25.74 -15.98
N THR A 2 2.08 25.81 -15.20
CA THR A 2 1.97 25.30 -13.82
C THR A 2 1.57 23.81 -13.70
N ASP A 3 0.98 23.19 -14.72
CA ASP A 3 0.57 21.77 -14.67
C ASP A 3 1.72 20.78 -14.90
N ILE A 4 2.73 21.17 -15.69
CA ILE A 4 3.89 20.31 -15.97
C ILE A 4 4.71 20.11 -14.68
N ASP A 5 4.91 21.16 -13.88
CA ASP A 5 5.64 21.07 -12.60
C ASP A 5 4.92 20.19 -11.57
N LYS A 6 3.59 20.28 -11.48
CA LYS A 6 2.78 19.40 -10.61
C LYS A 6 2.86 17.94 -11.04
N THR A 7 2.78 17.69 -12.34
CA THR A 7 2.86 16.34 -12.91
C THR A 7 4.24 15.73 -12.64
N THR A 8 5.31 16.48 -12.86
CA THR A 8 6.68 16.03 -12.57
C THR A 8 6.87 15.72 -11.08
N LYS A 9 6.40 16.59 -10.18
CA LYS A 9 6.45 16.33 -8.72
C LYS A 9 5.67 15.08 -8.33
N ALA A 10 4.50 14.85 -8.92
CA ALA A 10 3.71 13.64 -8.68
C ALA A 10 4.43 12.37 -9.17
N VAL A 11 5.05 12.41 -10.36
CA VAL A 11 5.83 11.29 -10.91
C VAL A 11 7.03 10.97 -10.00
N VAL A 12 7.82 11.99 -9.63
CA VAL A 12 8.99 11.81 -8.76
C VAL A 12 8.59 11.25 -7.40
N SER A 13 7.51 11.77 -6.79
CA SER A 13 7.02 11.27 -5.50
C SER A 13 6.56 9.82 -5.58
N THR A 14 5.91 9.44 -6.68
CA THR A 14 5.43 8.07 -6.91
C THR A 14 6.58 7.10 -7.08
N LEU A 15 7.59 7.46 -7.89
CA LEU A 15 8.80 6.66 -8.08
C LEU A 15 9.56 6.46 -6.77
N LEU A 16 9.72 7.54 -5.98
CA LEU A 16 10.34 7.45 -4.66
C LEU A 16 9.55 6.54 -3.71
N GLY A 17 8.21 6.61 -3.76
CA GLY A 17 7.33 5.73 -3.00
C GLY A 17 7.53 4.25 -3.34
N PHE A 18 7.59 3.91 -4.64
CA PHE A 18 7.85 2.54 -5.08
C PHE A 18 9.24 2.05 -4.70
N LEU A 19 10.25 2.92 -4.77
CA LEU A 19 11.61 2.58 -4.33
C LEU A 19 11.66 2.25 -2.84
N MET A 20 10.99 3.06 -2.01
CA MET A 20 10.88 2.82 -0.56
C MET A 20 10.17 1.49 -0.29
N LEU A 21 9.06 1.20 -0.97
CA LEU A 21 8.30 -0.04 -0.81
C LEU A 21 9.13 -1.28 -1.21
N ALA A 22 9.87 -1.20 -2.31
CA ALA A 22 10.76 -2.25 -2.75
C ALA A 22 11.87 -2.51 -1.71
N SER A 23 12.45 -1.44 -1.17
CA SER A 23 13.49 -1.50 -0.13
C SER A 23 12.95 -2.21 1.13
N ILE A 24 11.77 -1.81 1.62
CA ILE A 24 11.10 -2.47 2.76
C ILE A 24 10.92 -3.97 2.50
N SER A 25 10.45 -4.34 1.31
CA SER A 25 10.21 -5.74 0.95
C SER A 25 11.48 -6.59 1.00
N VAL A 26 12.63 -6.01 0.61
CA VAL A 26 13.94 -6.66 0.72
C VAL A 26 14.35 -6.80 2.19
N PHE A 27 14.25 -5.75 2.99
CA PHE A 27 14.61 -5.81 4.41
C PHE A 27 13.75 -6.82 5.18
N VAL A 28 12.43 -6.82 4.97
CA VAL A 28 11.53 -7.81 5.57
C VAL A 28 11.96 -9.24 5.21
N LYS A 29 12.34 -9.47 3.95
CA LYS A 29 12.81 -10.79 3.51
C LYS A 29 14.15 -11.18 4.15
N LEU A 30 15.04 -10.22 4.39
CA LEU A 30 16.31 -10.46 5.09
C LEU A 30 16.07 -10.81 6.57
N GLU A 31 15.17 -10.10 7.25
CA GLU A 31 14.80 -10.39 8.64
C GLU A 31 14.08 -11.74 8.78
N LEU A 32 13.23 -12.10 7.82
CA LEU A 32 12.63 -13.44 7.80
C LEU A 32 13.69 -14.55 7.65
N ARG A 33 14.79 -14.28 6.93
CA ARG A 33 15.91 -15.23 6.80
C ARG A 33 16.80 -15.30 8.04
N SER A 34 16.89 -14.23 8.82
CA SER A 34 17.62 -14.22 10.10
C SER A 34 16.85 -14.93 11.23
N GLY A 35 15.61 -15.38 10.96
CA GLY A 35 14.77 -16.13 11.89
C GLY A 35 13.78 -15.27 12.67
N ALA A 36 13.60 -14.00 12.30
CA ALA A 36 12.59 -13.15 12.91
C ALA A 36 11.17 -13.67 12.59
N SER A 37 10.28 -13.65 13.59
CA SER A 37 8.89 -14.03 13.39
C SER A 37 8.13 -12.92 12.62
N VAL A 38 7.13 -13.33 11.85
CA VAL A 38 6.30 -12.42 11.04
C VAL A 38 5.56 -11.43 11.95
N GLU A 39 5.04 -11.90 13.08
CA GLU A 39 4.33 -11.06 14.05
C GLU A 39 5.23 -9.93 14.57
N TRP A 40 6.50 -10.24 14.83
CA TRP A 40 7.46 -9.27 15.33
C TRP A 40 7.80 -8.19 14.31
N ILE A 41 8.02 -8.58 13.06
CA ILE A 41 8.30 -7.64 11.96
C ILE A 41 7.13 -6.67 11.77
N VAL A 42 5.91 -7.21 11.72
CA VAL A 42 4.68 -6.41 11.57
C VAL A 42 4.52 -5.46 12.77
N PHE A 43 4.71 -5.97 13.99
CA PHE A 43 4.59 -5.18 15.21
C PHE A 43 5.54 -3.99 15.22
N ILE A 44 6.83 -4.21 14.95
CA ILE A 44 7.84 -3.14 14.90
C ILE A 44 7.50 -2.11 13.84
N GLN A 45 7.07 -2.52 12.64
CA GLN A 45 6.71 -1.60 11.58
C GLN A 45 5.53 -0.68 11.95
N PHE A 46 4.47 -1.24 12.54
CA PHE A 46 3.33 -0.44 13.00
C PHE A 46 3.68 0.43 14.21
N LEU A 47 4.54 -0.05 15.11
CA LEU A 47 5.05 0.72 16.24
C LEU A 47 5.88 1.93 15.76
N THR A 48 6.82 1.73 14.83
CA THR A 48 7.60 2.82 14.24
C THR A 48 6.70 3.83 13.54
N SER A 49 5.72 3.36 12.76
CA SER A 49 4.74 4.24 12.09
C SER A 49 3.92 5.05 13.10
N PHE A 50 3.51 4.42 14.21
CA PHE A 50 2.77 5.06 15.29
C PHE A 50 3.60 6.11 16.03
N ILE A 51 4.88 5.83 16.31
CA ILE A 51 5.79 6.79 16.94
C ILE A 51 6.00 7.99 16.02
N LEU A 52 6.30 7.76 14.73
CA LEU A 52 6.53 8.83 13.76
C LEU A 52 5.32 9.73 13.59
N ILE A 53 4.12 9.15 13.43
CA ILE A 53 2.91 9.95 13.29
C ILE A 53 2.60 10.74 14.55
N THR A 54 2.89 10.19 15.74
CA THR A 54 2.71 10.89 17.02
C THR A 54 3.68 12.06 17.18
N ILE A 55 4.95 11.90 16.79
CA ILE A 55 5.93 12.99 16.81
C ILE A 55 5.53 14.11 15.85
N LEU A 56 5.11 13.76 14.62
CA LEU A 56 4.66 14.73 13.62
C LEU A 56 3.38 15.44 14.07
N ALA A 57 2.45 14.70 14.65
CA ALA A 57 1.24 15.25 15.24
C ALA A 57 1.52 16.22 16.39
N ALA A 58 2.46 15.88 17.27
CA ALA A 58 2.85 16.73 18.39
C ALA A 58 3.44 18.07 17.91
N ARG A 59 4.20 18.06 16.80
CA ARG A 59 4.72 19.29 16.18
C ARG A 59 3.62 20.25 15.72
N ASN A 60 2.48 19.72 15.27
CA ASN A 60 1.31 20.51 14.87
C ASN A 60 0.25 20.62 15.98
N ARG A 61 0.61 20.43 17.26
CA ARG A 61 -0.31 20.47 18.42
C ARG A 61 -1.57 19.60 18.26
N PHE A 62 -1.47 18.49 17.53
CA PHE A 62 -2.59 17.60 17.23
C PHE A 62 -3.79 18.27 16.52
N THR A 63 -3.63 19.48 15.96
CA THR A 63 -4.73 20.18 15.28
C THR A 63 -5.22 19.40 14.05
N ASP A 64 -4.31 18.70 13.39
CA ASP A 64 -4.59 17.90 12.19
C ASP A 64 -5.24 16.53 12.51
N LEU A 65 -5.26 16.10 13.78
CA LEU A 65 -5.91 14.85 14.18
C LEU A 65 -7.41 14.99 14.44
N LYS A 66 -7.96 16.20 14.44
CA LYS A 66 -9.41 16.39 14.51
C LYS A 66 -10.05 15.80 13.27
N THR A 67 -10.58 14.58 13.40
CA THR A 67 -11.21 13.86 12.29
C THR A 67 -12.68 13.61 12.58
N SER A 68 -13.55 14.02 11.65
CA SER A 68 -15.00 13.77 11.70
C SER A 68 -15.36 12.35 11.22
N LYS A 69 -14.38 11.62 10.65
CA LYS A 69 -14.58 10.36 9.92
C LYS A 69 -13.88 9.16 10.58
N LEU A 70 -14.00 9.00 11.89
CA LEU A 70 -13.32 7.94 12.67
C LEU A 70 -13.57 6.53 12.12
N LYS A 71 -14.80 6.22 11.68
CA LYS A 71 -15.15 4.92 11.08
C LYS A 71 -14.26 4.55 9.88
N TYR A 72 -13.98 5.52 9.00
CA TYR A 72 -13.15 5.30 7.82
C TYR A 72 -11.67 5.11 8.18
N HIS A 73 -11.18 5.78 9.23
CA HIS A 73 -9.83 5.56 9.74
C HIS A 73 -9.65 4.20 10.38
N ILE A 74 -10.65 3.71 11.13
CA ILE A 74 -10.62 2.35 11.70
C ILE A 74 -10.59 1.32 10.59
N VAL A 75 -11.50 1.42 9.60
CA VAL A 75 -11.50 0.53 8.44
C VAL A 75 -10.14 0.55 7.76
N ARG A 76 -9.61 1.74 7.42
CA ARG A 76 -8.31 1.90 6.77
C ARG A 76 -7.18 1.26 7.57
N GLY A 77 -7.17 1.48 8.88
CA GLY A 77 -6.17 0.92 9.79
C GLY A 77 -6.23 -0.61 9.82
N VAL A 78 -7.42 -1.18 10.05
CA VAL A 78 -7.63 -2.63 10.10
C VAL A 78 -7.29 -3.28 8.76
N THR A 79 -7.78 -2.73 7.63
CA THR A 79 -7.47 -3.26 6.31
C THR A 79 -5.98 -3.13 5.98
N GLY A 80 -5.33 -2.06 6.41
CA GLY A 80 -3.89 -1.84 6.19
C GLY A 80 -3.03 -2.82 6.98
N VAL A 81 -3.37 -3.07 8.24
CA VAL A 81 -2.71 -4.09 9.07
C VAL A 81 -2.89 -5.47 8.46
N LEU A 82 -4.14 -5.84 8.14
CA LEU A 82 -4.43 -7.13 7.51
C LEU A 82 -3.69 -7.32 6.18
N ALA A 83 -3.71 -6.32 5.30
CA ALA A 83 -3.03 -6.38 4.01
C ALA A 83 -1.51 -6.55 4.18
N PHE A 84 -0.90 -5.76 5.07
CA PHE A 84 0.54 -5.86 5.32
C PHE A 84 0.92 -7.20 5.94
N SER A 85 0.19 -7.67 6.95
CA SER A 85 0.42 -8.98 7.57
C SER A 85 0.29 -10.12 6.57
N LEU A 86 -0.77 -10.12 5.74
CA LEU A 86 -0.96 -11.13 4.69
C LEU A 86 0.17 -11.09 3.66
N PHE A 87 0.66 -9.91 3.30
CA PHE A 87 1.78 -9.76 2.38
C PHE A 87 3.09 -10.29 2.97
N THR A 88 3.39 -10.01 4.24
CA THR A 88 4.56 -10.56 4.93
C THR A 88 4.49 -12.09 5.03
N VAL A 89 3.30 -12.64 5.33
CA VAL A 89 3.06 -14.10 5.31
C VAL A 89 3.21 -14.66 3.89
N ALA A 90 2.79 -13.94 2.86
CA ALA A 90 2.99 -14.38 1.47
C ALA A 90 4.47 -14.45 1.14
N ILE A 91 5.25 -13.41 1.45
CA ILE A 91 6.70 -13.38 1.21
C ILE A 91 7.44 -14.50 1.95
N SER A 92 6.94 -14.94 3.12
CA SER A 92 7.54 -16.07 3.84
C SER A 92 7.24 -17.44 3.24
N LYS A 93 6.13 -17.58 2.47
CA LYS A 93 5.67 -18.86 1.91
C LYS A 93 5.93 -19.03 0.42
N ILE A 94 5.95 -17.96 -0.36
CA ILE A 94 6.12 -17.98 -1.83
C ILE A 94 7.32 -17.14 -2.26
N PRO A 95 7.91 -17.40 -3.45
CA PRO A 95 8.94 -16.55 -4.00
C PRO A 95 8.49 -15.08 -4.03
N LEU A 96 9.40 -14.17 -3.64
CA LEU A 96 9.13 -12.73 -3.61
C LEU A 96 8.55 -12.21 -4.93
N VAL A 97 9.01 -12.75 -6.06
CA VAL A 97 8.50 -12.43 -7.39
C VAL A 97 7.01 -12.73 -7.50
N ASN A 98 6.58 -13.93 -7.09
CA ASN A 98 5.19 -14.35 -7.12
C ASN A 98 4.32 -13.54 -6.14
N ALA A 99 4.86 -13.20 -4.97
CA ALA A 99 4.17 -12.32 -4.01
C ALA A 99 3.96 -10.92 -4.57
N SER A 100 4.98 -10.35 -5.20
CA SER A 100 4.90 -9.04 -5.84
C SER A 100 3.98 -9.04 -7.06
N LEU A 101 3.97 -10.10 -7.87
CA LEU A 101 3.03 -10.26 -9.00
C LEU A 101 1.58 -10.30 -8.52
N LEU A 102 1.30 -11.10 -7.48
CA LEU A 102 -0.02 -11.12 -6.88
C LEU A 102 -0.40 -9.74 -6.33
N ASN A 103 0.53 -9.03 -5.70
CA ASN A 103 0.27 -7.67 -5.24
C ASN A 103 0.06 -6.66 -6.40
N ASN A 104 0.73 -6.85 -7.53
CA ASN A 104 0.53 -6.04 -8.74
C ASN A 104 -0.84 -6.25 -9.39
N SER A 105 -1.59 -7.29 -8.99
CA SER A 105 -3.00 -7.45 -9.37
C SER A 105 -3.96 -6.56 -8.56
N ALA A 106 -3.50 -5.92 -7.48
CA ALA A 106 -4.32 -5.01 -6.66
C ALA A 106 -5.06 -3.91 -7.46
N PRO A 107 -4.49 -3.27 -8.51
CA PRO A 107 -5.19 -2.30 -9.35
C PRO A 107 -6.44 -2.84 -10.05
N ILE A 108 -6.58 -4.17 -10.19
CA ILE A 108 -7.78 -4.82 -10.73
C ILE A 108 -8.88 -4.86 -9.68
N PHE A 109 -8.51 -5.10 -8.43
CA PHE A 109 -9.44 -5.16 -7.30
C PHE A 109 -9.91 -3.76 -6.85
N ILE A 110 -9.07 -2.73 -6.98
CA ILE A 110 -9.40 -1.36 -6.55
C ILE A 110 -10.69 -0.82 -7.19
N PRO A 111 -10.89 -0.87 -8.53
CA PRO A 111 -12.12 -0.48 -9.20
C PRO A 111 -13.35 -1.26 -8.71
N ILE A 112 -13.21 -2.58 -8.53
CA ILE A 112 -14.30 -3.45 -8.07
C ILE A 112 -14.73 -3.06 -6.66
N VAL A 113 -13.78 -2.90 -5.73
CA VAL A 113 -14.04 -2.47 -4.35
C VAL A 113 -14.63 -1.06 -4.33
N THR A 114 -14.14 -0.16 -5.18
CA THR A 114 -14.65 1.21 -5.29
C THR A 114 -16.10 1.24 -5.81
N LEU A 115 -16.43 0.42 -6.80
CA LEU A 115 -17.79 0.29 -7.32
C LEU A 115 -18.75 -0.24 -6.25
N MET A 116 -18.33 -1.26 -5.48
CA MET A 116 -19.14 -1.83 -4.40
C MET A 116 -19.33 -0.86 -3.23
N TRP A 117 -18.28 -0.16 -2.82
CA TRP A 117 -18.31 0.73 -1.65
C TRP A 117 -18.89 2.10 -1.96
N LEU A 118 -18.35 2.76 -3.00
CA LEU A 118 -18.63 4.16 -3.32
C LEU A 118 -19.78 4.30 -4.34
N LYS A 119 -20.18 3.21 -5.00
CA LYS A 119 -21.25 3.16 -6.02
C LYS A 119 -21.11 4.23 -7.11
N THR A 120 -19.88 4.67 -7.37
CA THR A 120 -19.54 5.64 -8.42
C THR A 120 -19.42 4.96 -9.76
N LYS A 121 -19.95 5.59 -10.82
CA LYS A 121 -19.79 5.10 -12.20
C LYS A 121 -18.31 5.19 -12.60
N ILE A 122 -17.77 4.08 -13.08
CA ILE A 122 -16.37 3.97 -13.55
C ILE A 122 -16.38 4.11 -15.07
N ASP A 123 -15.46 4.91 -15.62
CA ASP A 123 -15.29 5.09 -17.06
C ASP A 123 -14.89 3.76 -17.74
N GLU A 124 -15.45 3.48 -18.92
CA GLU A 124 -15.19 2.29 -19.72
C GLU A 124 -13.70 2.14 -20.07
N LYS A 125 -12.95 3.24 -20.15
CA LYS A 125 -11.49 3.23 -20.36
C LYS A 125 -10.71 2.52 -19.24
N ILE A 126 -11.22 2.56 -18.01
CA ILE A 126 -10.57 1.90 -16.87
C ILE A 126 -10.69 0.37 -17.01
N TRP A 127 -11.79 -0.12 -17.58
CA TRP A 127 -11.97 -1.56 -17.86
C TRP A 127 -10.96 -2.08 -18.90
N TRP A 128 -10.62 -1.28 -19.91
CA TRP A 128 -9.55 -1.63 -20.85
C TRP A 128 -8.18 -1.69 -20.18
N GLY A 129 -7.88 -0.76 -19.27
CA GLY A 129 -6.64 -0.81 -18.47
C GLY A 129 -6.56 -2.06 -17.59
N ILE A 130 -7.67 -2.46 -16.96
CA ILE A 130 -7.76 -3.69 -16.18
C ILE A 130 -7.51 -4.93 -17.04
N ALA A 131 -8.13 -5.01 -18.23
CA ALA A 131 -7.97 -6.14 -19.14
C ALA A 131 -6.50 -6.29 -19.57
N ILE A 132 -5.82 -5.18 -19.89
CA ILE A 132 -4.40 -5.19 -20.24
C ILE A 132 -3.53 -5.62 -19.04
N GLY A 133 -3.79 -5.10 -17.84
CA GLY A 133 -3.07 -5.50 -16.62
C GLY A 133 -3.28 -6.98 -16.25
N PHE A 134 -4.45 -7.54 -16.55
CA PHE A 134 -4.71 -8.97 -16.36
C PHE A 134 -3.96 -9.84 -17.38
N LEU A 135 -3.87 -9.38 -18.63
CA LEU A 135 -3.09 -10.05 -19.69
C LEU A 135 -1.61 -10.15 -19.32
N GLU A 136 -1.04 -9.11 -18.73
CA GLU A 136 0.34 -9.14 -18.22
C GLU A 136 0.54 -10.21 -17.14
N LEU A 137 -0.40 -10.34 -16.20
CA LEU A 137 -0.35 -11.34 -15.13
C LEU A 137 -0.46 -12.78 -15.64
N CYS A 138 -1.20 -13.02 -16.72
CA CYS A 138 -1.32 -14.34 -17.33
C CYS A 138 -0.10 -14.74 -18.19
N LEU A 139 0.70 -13.75 -18.63
CA LEU A 139 1.87 -13.98 -19.47
C LEU A 139 3.15 -14.28 -18.67
N TYR A 140 3.11 -14.14 -17.35
CA TYR A 140 4.21 -14.42 -16.42
C TYR A 140 3.98 -15.75 -15.67
#